data_AF-A0A814UM14-F1
#
_entry.id   AF-A0A814UM14-F1
#
_cell.length_a   1.000
_cell.length_b   1.000
_cell.length_c   1.000
_cell.angle_alpha   90.00
_cell.angle_beta   90.00
_cell.angle_gamma   90.00
#
_symmetry.space_group_name_H-M   'P 1'
#
loop_
_entity.id
_entity.type
_entity.pdbx_description
1 polymer ?
#
loop_
_entity_poly.entity_id
_entity_poly.type
_entity_poly.pdbx_seq_one_letter_code
_entity_poly.pdbx_strand_id
1 'polypeptide(L)'
;MCPLGLIRNGRNMNYYDDKSLMKSLEDIIVENIRKQIDQIDCHTKVAICLGEGQNYQVLNKLNQKHHFFDTVLKLAHPRYIMQYKQKFIQTYIEKYIDCCQIAVKLCNEQ
;
A
#
# COMPACT_ATOMS: atom_id res chain seq x y z
N MET A 1 0.71 4.51 -3.67
CA MET A 1 0.51 5.65 -2.73
C MET A 1 1.21 6.88 -3.30
N CYS A 2 2.43 7.24 -2.87
CA CYS A 2 3.19 8.33 -3.47
C CYS A 2 3.79 7.91 -4.82
N PRO A 3 3.57 8.65 -5.92
CA PRO A 3 4.12 8.32 -7.23
C PRO A 3 5.60 8.72 -7.40
N LEU A 4 6.18 9.44 -6.43
CA LEU A 4 7.54 9.98 -6.51
C LEU A 4 8.49 9.29 -5.53
N GLY A 5 9.72 9.07 -5.96
CA GLY A 5 10.85 8.74 -5.09
C GLY A 5 11.39 10.00 -4.41
N LEU A 6 11.68 9.92 -3.11
CA LEU A 6 12.14 11.05 -2.31
C LEU A 6 13.56 10.81 -1.82
N ILE A 7 14.40 11.84 -1.90
CA ILE A 7 15.79 11.80 -1.45
C ILE A 7 16.02 12.93 -0.45
N ARG A 8 16.65 12.62 0.68
CA ARG A 8 17.14 13.60 1.66
C ARG A 8 18.58 13.28 2.00
N ASN A 9 19.48 14.24 1.81
CA ASN A 9 20.93 14.08 2.07
C ASN A 9 21.54 12.85 1.38
N GLY A 10 21.17 12.61 0.11
CA GLY A 10 21.67 11.48 -0.67
C GLY A 10 21.10 10.10 -0.28
N ARG A 11 20.11 10.03 0.62
CA ARG A 11 19.46 8.78 1.03
C ARG A 11 18.00 8.76 0.61
N ASN A 12 17.55 7.60 0.14
CA ASN A 12 16.13 7.35 -0.14
C ASN A 12 15.31 7.44 1.14
N MET A 13 14.16 8.08 1.05
CA MET A 13 13.25 8.32 2.16
C MET A 13 11.83 7.94 1.75
N ASN A 14 11.05 7.43 2.70
CA ASN A 14 9.62 7.21 2.47
C ASN A 14 8.85 8.51 2.68
N TYR A 15 7.70 8.63 2.02
CA TYR A 15 6.83 9.81 2.12
C TYR A 15 6.22 10.01 3.51
N TYR A 16 6.23 8.99 4.38
CA TYR A 16 5.73 9.03 5.75
C TYR A 16 6.83 9.17 6.83
N ASP A 17 8.11 9.27 6.43
CA ASP A 17 9.21 9.41 7.39
C ASP A 17 9.21 10.79 8.09
N ASP A 18 8.63 11.82 7.45
CA ASP A 18 8.49 13.17 7.98
C ASP A 18 7.02 13.64 7.93
N LYS A 19 6.48 14.09 9.07
CA LYS A 19 5.07 14.49 9.18
C LYS A 19 4.71 15.72 8.33
N SER A 20 5.63 16.68 8.24
CA SER A 20 5.41 17.90 7.46
C SER A 20 5.38 17.57 5.97
N LEU A 21 6.29 16.70 5.52
CA LEU A 21 6.33 16.21 4.16
C LEU A 21 5.09 15.41 3.80
N MET A 22 4.68 14.48 4.67
CA MET A 22 3.47 13.70 4.47
C MET A 22 2.26 14.60 4.28
N LYS A 23 2.12 15.65 5.09
CA LYS A 23 1.02 16.61 4.97
C LYS A 23 1.04 17.35 3.62
N SER A 24 2.21 17.80 3.18
CA SER A 24 2.36 18.49 1.89
C SER A 24 2.14 17.57 0.68
N LEU A 25 2.34 16.26 0.84
CA LEU A 25 2.14 15.26 -0.21
C LEU A 25 0.75 14.62 -0.21
N GLU A 26 -0.09 14.88 0.80
CA GLU A 26 -1.40 14.20 0.95
C GLU A 26 -2.26 14.39 -0.31
N ASP A 27 -2.41 15.61 -0.81
CA ASP A 27 -3.23 15.91 -1.98
C ASP A 27 -2.70 15.19 -3.25
N ILE A 28 -1.37 15.16 -3.43
CA ILE A 28 -0.72 14.46 -4.55
C ILE A 28 -0.96 12.94 -4.44
N ILE A 29 -0.90 12.37 -3.24
CA ILE A 29 -1.15 10.95 -3.00
C ILE A 29 -2.60 10.62 -3.32
N VAL A 30 -3.54 11.43 -2.84
CA VAL A 30 -4.98 11.25 -3.07
C VAL A 30 -5.32 11.36 -4.56
N GLU A 31 -4.81 12.38 -5.24
CA GLU A 31 -5.00 12.56 -6.67
C GLU A 31 -4.42 11.38 -7.46
N ASN A 32 -3.24 10.90 -7.09
CA ASN A 32 -2.62 9.76 -7.74
C ASN A 32 -3.42 8.45 -7.54
N ILE A 33 -3.95 8.19 -6.33
CA ILE A 33 -4.82 7.03 -6.10
C ILE A 33 -6.07 7.10 -6.99
N ARG A 34 -6.73 8.26 -7.04
CA ARG A 34 -7.91 8.46 -7.90
C ARG A 34 -7.58 8.25 -9.37
N LYS A 35 -6.50 8.86 -9.87
CA LYS A 35 -6.05 8.65 -11.25
C LYS A 35 -5.79 7.18 -11.57
N GLN A 36 -5.18 6.43 -10.66
CA GLN A 36 -4.95 5.00 -10.87
C GLN A 36 -6.26 4.20 -10.93
N ILE A 37 -7.23 4.53 -10.08
CA ILE A 37 -8.56 3.91 -10.10
C ILE A 37 -9.26 4.23 -11.43
N ASP A 38 -9.34 5.51 -11.79
CA ASP A 38 -10.14 5.98 -12.91
C ASP A 38 -9.52 5.64 -14.28
N GLN A 39 -8.18 5.70 -14.40
CA GLN A 39 -7.50 5.57 -15.69
C GLN A 39 -7.05 4.14 -16.01
N ILE A 40 -6.83 3.31 -14.99
CA ILE A 40 -6.36 1.92 -15.15
C ILE A 40 -7.53 0.93 -14.96
N ASP A 41 -8.75 1.44 -14.76
CA ASP A 41 -9.95 0.66 -14.48
C ASP A 41 -9.71 -0.34 -13.33
N CYS A 42 -9.17 0.18 -12.22
CA CYS A 42 -8.79 -0.65 -11.09
C CYS A 42 -10.01 -0.96 -10.23
N HIS A 43 -10.23 -2.25 -9.96
CA HIS A 43 -11.32 -2.69 -9.10
C HIS A 43 -11.16 -2.16 -7.67
N THR A 44 -12.18 -1.45 -7.16
CA THR A 44 -12.10 -0.76 -5.87
C THR A 44 -12.51 -1.61 -4.66
N LYS A 45 -13.02 -2.82 -4.85
CA LYS A 45 -13.48 -3.64 -3.70
C LYS A 45 -12.38 -4.02 -2.72
N VAL A 46 -11.18 -4.36 -3.23
CA VAL A 46 -10.06 -4.77 -2.37
C VAL A 46 -8.75 -4.13 -2.85
N ALA A 47 -8.05 -3.46 -1.95
CA ALA A 47 -6.66 -3.07 -2.13
C ALA A 47 -5.73 -3.92 -1.26
N ILE A 48 -4.57 -4.31 -1.80
CA ILE A 48 -3.51 -4.99 -1.05
C ILE A 48 -2.37 -4.00 -0.79
N CYS A 49 -2.14 -3.67 0.47
CA CYS A 49 -1.09 -2.77 0.93
C CYS A 49 0.20 -3.53 1.24
N LEU A 50 1.25 -3.28 0.47
CA LEU A 50 2.60 -3.79 0.77
C LEU A 50 3.27 -2.92 1.83
N GLY A 51 3.38 -3.43 3.05
CA GLY A 51 3.93 -2.77 4.22
C GLY A 51 2.91 -2.69 5.35
N GLU A 52 3.15 -3.47 6.41
CA GLU A 52 2.22 -3.62 7.56
C GLU A 52 2.31 -2.50 8.59
N GLY A 53 3.35 -1.66 8.50
CA GLY A 53 3.59 -0.55 9.42
C GLY A 53 2.95 0.76 8.95
N GLN A 54 3.76 1.82 8.89
CA GLN A 54 3.29 3.17 8.59
C GLN A 54 2.56 3.28 7.25
N ASN A 55 3.01 2.57 6.20
CA ASN A 55 2.35 2.58 4.89
C ASN A 55 0.86 2.19 4.99
N TYR A 56 0.55 1.08 5.68
CA TYR A 56 -0.81 0.64 5.93
C TYR A 56 -1.59 1.63 6.77
N GLN A 57 -0.99 2.18 7.84
CA GLN A 57 -1.66 3.18 8.68
C GLN A 57 -2.07 4.42 7.88
N VAL A 58 -1.19 4.92 7.01
CA VAL A 58 -1.50 6.07 6.16
C VAL A 58 -2.59 5.72 5.15
N LEU A 59 -2.46 4.61 4.42
CA LEU A 59 -3.47 4.20 3.45
C LEU A 59 -4.83 3.99 4.11
N ASN A 60 -4.88 3.31 5.26
CA ASN A 60 -6.13 3.06 5.98
C ASN A 60 -6.80 4.37 6.43
N LYS A 61 -6.02 5.34 6.93
CA LYS A 61 -6.54 6.66 7.29
C LYS A 61 -7.09 7.43 6.09
N LEU A 62 -6.38 7.41 4.96
CA LEU A 62 -6.86 8.04 3.73
C LEU A 62 -8.11 7.32 3.19
N ASN A 63 -8.14 6.00 3.26
CA ASN A 63 -9.28 5.21 2.81
C ASN A 63 -10.52 5.45 3.67
N GLN A 64 -10.37 5.62 4.98
CA GLN A 64 -11.48 6.03 5.86
C GLN A 64 -12.03 7.42 5.53
N LYS A 65 -11.20 8.33 5.01
CA LYS A 65 -11.59 9.70 4.65
C LYS A 65 -12.22 9.79 3.26
N HIS A 66 -11.72 8.99 2.31
CA HIS A 66 -12.05 9.14 0.89
C HIS A 66 -12.78 7.94 0.30
N HIS A 67 -12.90 6.82 1.03
CA HIS A 67 -13.58 5.61 0.62
C HIS A 67 -13.13 5.10 -0.76
N PHE A 68 -11.81 5.03 -0.98
CA PHE A 68 -11.26 4.54 -2.24
C PHE A 68 -11.55 3.06 -2.46
N PHE A 69 -11.49 2.27 -1.38
CA PHE A 69 -11.66 0.83 -1.41
C PHE A 69 -12.57 0.33 -0.29
N ASP A 70 -13.33 -0.73 -0.54
CA ASP A 70 -14.19 -1.32 0.50
C ASP A 70 -13.35 -2.02 1.58
N THR A 71 -12.33 -2.76 1.16
CA THR A 71 -11.41 -3.49 2.05
C THR A 71 -9.95 -3.20 1.71
N VAL A 72 -9.13 -3.00 2.74
CA VAL A 72 -7.67 -2.90 2.60
C VAL A 72 -7.00 -4.06 3.34
N LEU A 73 -6.44 -5.00 2.57
CA LEU A 73 -5.59 -6.06 3.09
C LEU A 73 -4.14 -5.55 3.21
N LYS A 74 -3.35 -6.19 4.07
CA LYS A 74 -1.93 -5.82 4.27
C LYS A 74 -1.02 -7.04 4.18
N LEU A 75 0.17 -6.83 3.63
CA LEU A 75 1.23 -7.83 3.52
C LEU A 75 2.57 -7.22 3.92
N ALA A 76 3.49 -8.03 4.44
CA ALA A 76 4.85 -7.59 4.74
C ALA A 76 5.52 -7.06 3.46
N HIS A 77 6.15 -5.89 3.51
CA HIS A 77 6.78 -5.29 2.34
C HIS A 77 7.98 -6.14 1.85
N PRO A 78 8.18 -6.35 0.53
CA PRO A 78 9.29 -7.17 0.01
C PRO A 78 10.67 -6.75 0.53
N ARG A 79 10.96 -5.44 0.58
CA ARG A 79 12.18 -4.89 1.22
C ARG A 79 12.40 -5.42 2.64
N TYR A 80 11.36 -5.44 3.48
CA TYR A 80 11.48 -5.94 4.85
C TYR A 80 11.77 -7.45 4.87
N ILE A 81 11.08 -8.21 4.02
CA ILE A 81 11.30 -9.67 3.91
C ILE A 81 12.74 -9.95 3.51
N MET A 82 13.22 -9.31 2.44
CA MET A 82 14.57 -9.54 1.93
C MET A 82 15.65 -9.10 2.91
N GLN A 83 15.46 -7.98 3.62
CA GLN A 83 16.46 -7.45 4.55
C GLN A 83 16.52 -8.21 5.88
N TYR A 84 15.37 -8.64 6.42
CA TYR A 84 15.30 -9.12 7.80
C TYR A 84 14.74 -10.53 7.96
N LYS A 85 14.08 -11.07 6.93
CA LYS A 85 13.35 -12.35 6.99
C LYS A 85 13.67 -13.28 5.82
N GLN A 86 14.84 -13.14 5.22
CA GLN A 86 15.23 -13.91 4.02
C GLN A 86 15.07 -15.43 4.20
N LYS A 87 15.41 -15.96 5.39
CA LYS A 87 15.27 -17.39 5.72
C LYS A 87 13.82 -17.89 5.66
N PHE A 88 12.83 -17.00 5.70
CA PHE A 88 11.40 -17.31 5.72
C PHE A 88 10.69 -16.90 4.42
N ILE A 89 11.43 -16.66 3.33
CA ILE A 89 10.85 -16.22 2.05
C ILE A 89 9.69 -17.13 1.61
N GLN A 90 9.85 -18.45 1.70
CA GLN A 90 8.81 -19.39 1.29
C GLN A 90 7.50 -19.19 2.06
N THR A 91 7.58 -19.01 3.39
CA THR A 91 6.42 -18.69 4.23
C THR A 91 5.76 -17.36 3.85
N TYR A 92 6.54 -16.36 3.43
CA TYR A 92 5.97 -15.10 2.95
C TYR A 92 5.34 -15.22 1.56
N ILE A 93 5.87 -16.06 0.67
CA ILE A 93 5.26 -16.35 -0.63
C ILE A 93 3.88 -16.98 -0.41
N GLU A 94 3.76 -17.96 0.48
CA GLU A 94 2.48 -18.58 0.84
C GLU A 94 1.47 -17.53 1.35
N LYS A 95 1.89 -16.65 2.27
CA LYS A 95 1.04 -15.54 2.74
C LYS A 95 0.58 -14.59 1.63
N TYR A 96 1.44 -14.33 0.64
CA TYR A 96 1.08 -13.51 -0.51
C TYR A 96 0.03 -14.20 -1.37
N ILE A 97 0.21 -15.49 -1.66
CA ILE A 97 -0.75 -16.30 -2.42
C ILE A 97 -2.11 -16.35 -1.70
N ASP A 98 -2.11 -16.65 -0.40
CA ASP A 98 -3.33 -16.71 0.42
C ASP A 98 -4.08 -15.37 0.40
N CYS A 99 -3.35 -14.26 0.55
CA CYS A 99 -3.93 -12.92 0.50
C CYS A 99 -4.55 -12.61 -0.87
N CYS A 100 -3.89 -12.98 -1.97
CA CYS A 100 -4.44 -12.84 -3.31
C CYS A 100 -5.71 -13.69 -3.49
N GLN A 101 -5.73 -14.92 -2.99
CA GLN A 101 -6.92 -15.78 -3.05
C GLN A 101 -8.09 -15.19 -2.25
N ILE A 102 -7.82 -14.63 -1.07
CA ILE A 102 -8.84 -13.92 -0.26
C ILE A 102 -9.35 -12.70 -1.02
N ALA A 103 -8.47 -11.90 -1.61
CA ALA A 103 -8.87 -10.73 -2.39
C ALA A 103 -9.78 -11.10 -3.57
N VAL A 104 -9.44 -12.17 -4.31
CA VAL A 104 -10.28 -12.67 -5.41
C VAL A 104 -11.65 -13.11 -4.92
N LYS A 105 -11.74 -13.84 -3.80
CA LYS A 105 -13.03 -14.25 -3.22
C LYS A 105 -13.89 -13.06 -2.84
N LEU A 106 -13.32 -12.10 -2.11
CA LEU A 106 -14.01 -10.87 -1.73
C LEU A 106 -14.47 -10.08 -2.96
N CYS A 107 -13.68 -10.02 -4.03
CA CYS A 107 -14.11 -9.37 -5.27
C CYS A 107 -15.33 -10.05 -5.90
N ASN A 108 -15.42 -11.38 -5.83
CA ASN A 108 -16.46 -12.18 -6.48
C ASN A 108 -17.75 -12.36 -5.65
N GLU A 109 -17.72 -12.15 -4.33
CA GLU A 109 -18.91 -12.27 -3.47
C GLU A 109 -19.88 -11.11 -3.73
N GLN A 110 -21.10 -11.38 -4.22
CA GLN A 110 -22.12 -10.36 -4.58
C GLN A 110 -22.69 -9.61 -3.38
#